data_AF-A0A9P8YCR6-F1
#
_entry.id   AF-A0A9P8YCR6-F1
#
_cell.length_a   1.000
_cell.length_b   1.000
_cell.length_c   1.000
_cell.angle_alpha   90.00
_cell.angle_beta   90.00
_cell.angle_gamma   90.00
#
_symmetry.space_group_name_H-M   'P 1'
#
loop_
_entity.id
_entity.type
_entity.pdbx_description
1 polymer ?
#
loop_
_entity_poly.entity_id
_entity_poly.type
_entity_poly.pdbx_seq_one_letter_code
_entity_poly.pdbx_strand_id
1 'polypeptide(L)'
;MPPKTRDFFADPDYVLWDQNEAKSEAWRKSVLQMDVYRGIVELIRKYRPGEPAELHRAVVGSFNIVFRLEYKDGKSAVLRVPAKHRSHFPEEKIRYEVAMMKYIRAHTTIPVPEVYAFGTAAENPLGIGPFIVMEYIDHHRSLGDALSDPNGDPKKGQILYPDISEKKLEYLYEQMAAVLLQLYNLDFSRIGSLVLDENKNGRMQKDVASVAGRPLILNINAHADWTSMPRSLLPSGTYTNAEAWYSAMADMHMLQLIFQRNDAVEDEDDVRDKYVARRLFGRLVSSGSISALFNQVESSELQRSAEGSTSIQKTGTGPPFKLFSEDLRPTNVLVNEHDKIVAVVDWEFAYAAPAQFARDPPWWLLLRQPQDWVGGIEAFINAYEPRLGTFVGVLRRCEARSGTLHASHHGHEKPLSQHMQESWDKKLWIHSICLRDTWLFDHLFWKYVDPLFYGSNEDCDYKKRLILLTEKEKDAMERLVKMKMEEKEEEKVVEWEPERAKALLATFVCD
;
A
#
# COMPACT_ATOMS: atom_id res chain seq x y z
N MET A 1 -20.66 23.73 -18.64
CA MET A 1 -21.25 22.43 -19.07
C MET A 1 -21.43 21.58 -17.80
N PRO A 2 -22.08 20.39 -17.78
CA PRO A 2 -21.88 19.52 -16.62
C PRO A 2 -20.38 19.22 -16.47
N PRO A 3 -19.85 19.10 -15.23
CA PRO A 3 -18.44 18.75 -15.01
C PRO A 3 -18.08 17.45 -15.73
N LYS A 4 -16.85 17.34 -16.27
CA LYS A 4 -16.39 16.11 -16.94
C LYS A 4 -16.46 14.94 -15.96
N THR A 5 -17.24 13.92 -16.28
CA THR A 5 -17.29 12.66 -15.53
C THR A 5 -16.04 11.86 -15.82
N ARG A 6 -15.40 11.32 -14.79
CA ARG A 6 -14.26 10.41 -14.89
C ARG A 6 -14.53 9.18 -14.06
N ASP A 7 -14.12 8.04 -14.58
CA ASP A 7 -14.09 6.82 -13.79
C ASP A 7 -13.21 7.01 -12.56
N PHE A 8 -13.66 6.42 -11.47
CA PHE A 8 -12.98 6.59 -10.19
C PHE A 8 -11.62 5.89 -10.18
N PHE A 9 -11.49 4.82 -10.96
CA PHE A 9 -10.28 4.04 -11.14
C PHE A 9 -9.98 3.95 -12.64
N ALA A 10 -8.77 4.33 -13.05
CA ALA A 10 -8.32 4.24 -14.42
C ALA A 10 -8.07 2.78 -14.83
N ASP A 11 -8.28 2.46 -16.10
CA ASP A 11 -8.07 1.12 -16.61
C ASP A 11 -6.58 0.72 -16.62
N PRO A 12 -6.25 -0.54 -16.33
CA PRO A 12 -4.92 -1.09 -16.60
C PRO A 12 -4.73 -1.28 -18.12
N ASP A 13 -3.49 -1.51 -18.57
CA ASP A 13 -3.25 -1.99 -19.94
C ASP A 13 -3.81 -3.42 -20.08
N TYR A 14 -4.99 -3.57 -20.67
CA TYR A 14 -5.69 -4.87 -20.68
C TYR A 14 -4.95 -5.91 -21.53
N VAL A 15 -4.26 -5.47 -22.59
CA VAL A 15 -3.44 -6.36 -23.43
C VAL A 15 -2.30 -6.97 -22.61
N LEU A 16 -1.60 -6.16 -21.82
CA LEU A 16 -0.54 -6.65 -20.94
C LEU A 16 -1.09 -7.46 -19.77
N TRP A 17 -2.19 -7.00 -19.15
CA TRP A 17 -2.85 -7.69 -18.05
C TRP A 17 -3.25 -9.12 -18.47
N ASP A 18 -3.92 -9.28 -19.61
CA ASP A 18 -4.38 -10.59 -20.08
C ASP A 18 -3.20 -11.52 -20.39
N GLN A 19 -2.10 -10.98 -20.94
CA GLN A 19 -0.87 -11.75 -21.13
C GLN A 19 -0.27 -12.21 -19.80
N ASN A 20 -0.23 -11.34 -18.79
CA ASN A 20 0.29 -11.67 -17.46
C ASN A 20 -0.61 -12.66 -16.74
N GLU A 21 -1.94 -12.53 -16.83
CA GLU A 21 -2.90 -13.46 -16.23
C GLU A 21 -2.83 -14.83 -16.92
N ALA A 22 -2.72 -14.90 -18.25
CA ALA A 22 -2.53 -16.17 -18.96
C ALA A 22 -1.23 -16.88 -18.55
N LYS A 23 -0.12 -16.14 -18.43
CA LYS A 23 1.18 -16.68 -17.94
C LYS A 23 1.09 -17.11 -16.48
N SER A 24 0.42 -16.32 -15.64
CA SER A 24 0.16 -16.62 -14.22
C SER A 24 -0.66 -17.91 -14.09
N GLU A 25 -1.73 -18.06 -14.87
CA GLU A 25 -2.59 -19.24 -14.86
C GLU A 25 -1.87 -20.50 -15.36
N ALA A 26 -1.05 -20.38 -16.40
CA ALA A 26 -0.19 -21.46 -16.86
C ALA A 26 0.82 -21.88 -15.77
N TRP A 27 1.44 -20.91 -15.09
CA TRP A 27 2.33 -21.18 -13.96
C TRP A 27 1.58 -21.83 -12.79
N ARG A 28 0.39 -21.33 -12.41
CA ARG A 28 -0.46 -21.93 -11.36
C ARG A 28 -0.77 -23.40 -11.66
N LYS A 29 -1.15 -23.72 -12.90
CA LYS A 29 -1.38 -25.11 -13.33
C LYS A 29 -0.12 -25.96 -13.21
N SER A 30 1.05 -25.41 -13.50
CA SER A 30 2.33 -26.13 -13.40
C SER A 30 2.74 -26.45 -11.96
N VAL A 31 2.45 -25.57 -10.99
CA VAL A 31 2.80 -25.80 -9.58
C VAL A 31 1.78 -26.68 -8.84
N LEU A 32 0.61 -26.91 -9.43
CA LEU A 32 -0.46 -27.74 -8.87
C LEU A 32 -0.40 -29.21 -9.30
N GLN A 33 0.75 -29.68 -9.81
CA GLN A 33 0.95 -31.06 -10.26
C GLN A 33 1.39 -32.00 -9.12
N MET A 34 1.06 -33.28 -9.24
CA MET A 34 1.28 -34.31 -8.21
C MET A 34 2.75 -34.50 -7.81
N ASP A 35 3.68 -34.39 -8.75
CA ASP A 35 5.12 -34.48 -8.53
C ASP A 35 5.64 -33.27 -7.72
N VAL A 36 5.13 -32.07 -8.01
CA VAL A 36 5.43 -30.85 -7.26
C VAL A 36 4.96 -30.98 -5.80
N TYR A 37 3.78 -31.56 -5.57
CA TYR A 37 3.23 -31.79 -4.22
C TYR A 37 4.16 -32.65 -3.35
N ARG A 38 4.77 -33.70 -3.89
CA ARG A 38 5.75 -34.51 -3.14
C ARG A 38 6.97 -33.68 -2.75
N GLY A 39 7.48 -32.89 -3.69
CA GLY A 39 8.60 -31.98 -3.43
C GLY A 39 8.28 -30.90 -2.40
N ILE A 40 7.03 -30.41 -2.37
CA ILE A 40 6.55 -29.44 -1.35
C ILE A 40 6.60 -30.06 0.04
N VAL A 41 6.12 -31.29 0.21
CA VAL A 41 6.19 -32.00 1.50
C VAL A 41 7.64 -32.09 1.99
N GLU A 42 8.56 -32.52 1.13
CA GLU A 42 9.98 -32.64 1.49
C GLU A 42 10.63 -31.29 1.80
N LEU A 43 10.29 -30.24 1.06
CA LEU A 43 10.80 -28.89 1.32
C LEU A 43 10.32 -28.35 2.67
N ILE A 44 9.05 -28.51 3.02
CA ILE A 44 8.53 -28.08 4.33
C ILE A 44 9.19 -28.90 5.44
N ARG A 45 9.28 -30.23 5.29
CA ARG A 45 9.87 -31.14 6.29
C ARG A 45 11.35 -30.87 6.55
N LYS A 46 12.08 -30.38 5.54
CA LYS A 46 13.48 -29.95 5.71
C LYS A 46 13.64 -28.88 6.78
N TYR A 47 12.71 -27.94 6.86
CA TYR A 47 12.80 -26.78 7.77
C TYR A 47 11.94 -26.90 9.02
N ARG A 48 10.87 -27.70 8.95
CA ARG A 48 10.07 -28.10 10.11
C ARG A 48 9.97 -29.63 10.13
N PRO A 49 10.92 -30.33 10.79
CA PRO A 49 10.91 -31.78 10.88
C PRO A 49 9.65 -32.33 11.58
N GLY A 50 9.25 -33.54 11.22
CA GLY A 50 8.13 -34.25 11.81
C GLY A 50 7.51 -35.27 10.86
N GLU A 51 6.57 -36.07 11.39
CA GLU A 51 5.79 -37.00 10.58
C GLU A 51 4.61 -36.27 9.92
N PRO A 52 4.58 -36.18 8.57
CA PRO A 52 3.46 -35.56 7.87
C PRO A 52 2.20 -36.41 8.04
N ALA A 53 1.06 -35.75 8.21
CA ALA A 53 -0.27 -36.35 8.21
C ALA A 53 -0.99 -36.08 6.89
N GLU A 54 -1.14 -34.81 6.51
CA GLU A 54 -1.88 -34.39 5.31
C GLU A 54 -1.28 -33.12 4.69
N LEU A 55 -1.11 -33.12 3.37
CA LEU A 55 -0.88 -31.89 2.61
C LEU A 55 -2.22 -31.39 2.07
N HIS A 56 -2.69 -30.28 2.62
CA HIS A 56 -3.96 -29.68 2.25
C HIS A 56 -3.94 -29.11 0.83
N ARG A 57 -5.13 -28.91 0.24
CA ARG A 57 -5.25 -28.21 -1.05
C ARG A 57 -4.62 -26.83 -0.95
N ALA A 58 -3.84 -26.46 -1.98
CA ALA A 58 -3.21 -25.16 -2.03
C ALA A 58 -4.26 -24.04 -2.05
N VAL A 59 -4.00 -22.98 -1.29
CA VAL A 59 -4.78 -21.74 -1.32
C VAL A 59 -4.07 -20.77 -2.27
N VAL A 60 -4.80 -20.27 -3.26
CA VAL A 60 -4.28 -19.33 -4.26
C VAL A 60 -4.87 -17.95 -3.97
N GLY A 61 -4.01 -17.01 -3.61
CA GLY A 61 -4.35 -15.59 -3.48
C GLY A 61 -3.91 -14.78 -4.70
N SER A 62 -4.05 -13.46 -4.62
CA SER A 62 -3.66 -12.54 -5.70
C SER A 62 -2.16 -12.55 -5.98
N PHE A 63 -1.35 -12.57 -4.93
CA PHE A 63 0.12 -12.45 -5.02
C PHE A 63 0.88 -13.69 -4.57
N ASN A 64 0.22 -14.72 -4.02
CA ASN A 64 0.90 -15.87 -3.42
C ASN A 64 0.08 -17.15 -3.58
N ILE A 65 0.79 -18.28 -3.64
CA ILE A 65 0.22 -19.62 -3.43
C ILE A 65 0.73 -20.17 -2.10
N VAL A 66 -0.16 -20.79 -1.34
CA VAL A 66 0.08 -21.24 0.03
C VAL A 66 -0.24 -22.73 0.13
N PHE A 67 0.72 -23.51 0.59
CA PHE A 67 0.59 -24.95 0.85
C PHE A 67 0.70 -25.21 2.34
N ARG A 68 -0.32 -25.85 2.94
CA ARG A 68 -0.33 -26.21 4.35
C ARG A 68 -0.06 -27.70 4.51
N LEU A 69 1.02 -28.03 5.21
CA LEU A 69 1.33 -29.38 5.64
C LEU A 69 0.96 -29.56 7.11
N GLU A 70 0.03 -30.46 7.37
CA GLU A 70 -0.35 -30.92 8.70
C GLU A 70 0.52 -32.11 9.12
N TYR A 71 0.86 -32.16 10.40
CA TYR A 71 1.70 -33.20 11.00
C TYR A 71 0.89 -34.01 12.02
N LYS A 72 1.33 -35.25 12.28
CA LYS A 72 0.65 -36.14 13.25
C LYS A 72 0.68 -35.62 14.70
N ASP A 73 1.53 -34.63 14.99
CA ASP A 73 1.57 -33.92 16.27
C ASP A 73 0.43 -32.90 16.44
N GLY A 74 -0.45 -32.78 15.45
CA GLY A 74 -1.59 -31.85 15.43
C GLY A 74 -1.23 -30.42 15.04
N LYS A 75 0.04 -30.10 14.81
CA LYS A 75 0.49 -28.77 14.36
C LYS A 75 0.66 -28.76 12.85
N SER A 76 0.72 -27.56 12.26
CA SER A 76 0.89 -27.37 10.82
C SER A 76 2.05 -26.43 10.49
N ALA A 77 2.57 -26.52 9.27
CA ALA A 77 3.50 -25.57 8.68
C ALA A 77 3.02 -25.16 7.28
N VAL A 78 3.40 -23.95 6.86
CA VAL A 78 3.03 -23.38 5.57
C VAL A 78 4.28 -23.17 4.72
N LEU A 79 4.19 -23.54 3.45
CA LEU A 79 5.03 -23.01 2.38
C LEU A 79 4.25 -21.93 1.62
N ARG A 80 4.78 -20.71 1.60
CA ARG A 80 4.26 -19.58 0.82
C ARG A 80 5.23 -19.27 -0.33
N VAL A 81 4.70 -19.18 -1.54
CA VAL A 81 5.46 -18.87 -2.76
C VAL A 81 4.77 -17.72 -3.50
N PRO A 82 5.48 -16.63 -3.87
CA PRO A 82 4.89 -15.56 -4.65
C PRO A 82 4.36 -16.05 -6.01
N ALA A 83 3.20 -15.57 -6.40
CA ALA A 83 2.57 -15.89 -7.67
C ALA A 83 3.38 -15.27 -8.81
N LYS A 84 3.99 -16.12 -9.65
CA LYS A 84 4.76 -15.66 -10.82
C LYS A 84 3.84 -14.90 -11.77
N HIS A 85 4.36 -13.83 -12.38
CA HIS A 85 3.61 -12.92 -13.27
C HIS A 85 2.54 -12.05 -12.60
N ARG A 86 2.33 -12.16 -11.28
CA ARG A 86 1.53 -11.20 -10.48
C ARG A 86 2.37 -10.46 -9.46
N SER A 87 3.36 -11.15 -8.87
CA SER A 87 4.41 -10.54 -8.06
C SER A 87 5.63 -10.25 -8.92
N HIS A 88 5.89 -8.97 -9.19
CA HIS A 88 6.96 -8.54 -10.10
C HIS A 88 8.32 -8.37 -9.42
N PHE A 89 8.35 -8.36 -8.09
CA PHE A 89 9.57 -8.26 -7.28
C PHE A 89 9.63 -9.37 -6.20
N PRO A 90 9.54 -10.66 -6.58
CA PRO A 90 9.23 -11.73 -5.64
C PRO A 90 10.33 -11.95 -4.59
N GLU A 91 11.61 -11.79 -4.93
CA GLU A 91 12.71 -11.96 -3.97
C GLU A 91 12.87 -10.77 -3.00
N GLU A 92 12.67 -9.54 -3.48
CA GLU A 92 12.62 -8.37 -2.61
C GLU A 92 11.44 -8.47 -1.64
N LYS A 93 10.26 -8.81 -2.18
CA LYS A 93 9.04 -9.01 -1.41
C LYS A 93 9.24 -10.02 -0.28
N ILE A 94 9.78 -11.20 -0.57
CA ILE A 94 10.01 -12.25 0.44
C ILE A 94 10.99 -11.76 1.51
N ARG A 95 12.11 -11.12 1.12
CA ARG A 95 13.09 -10.61 2.09
C ARG A 95 12.50 -9.54 3.00
N TYR A 96 11.71 -8.61 2.43
CA TYR A 96 11.09 -7.53 3.19
C TYR A 96 9.97 -8.05 4.11
N GLU A 97 9.13 -8.97 3.64
CA GLU A 97 8.06 -9.59 4.44
C GLU A 97 8.64 -10.35 5.65
N VAL A 98 9.72 -11.11 5.46
CA VAL A 98 10.41 -11.81 6.55
C VAL A 98 11.05 -10.83 7.53
N ALA A 99 11.73 -9.80 7.03
CA ALA A 99 12.32 -8.77 7.89
C ALA A 99 11.26 -8.06 8.72
N MET A 100 10.12 -7.74 8.11
CA MET A 100 8.99 -7.10 8.78
C MET A 100 8.41 -7.98 9.89
N MET A 101 8.11 -9.26 9.61
CA MET A 101 7.59 -10.19 10.62
C MET A 101 8.54 -10.31 11.82
N LYS A 102 9.85 -10.46 11.56
CA LYS A 102 10.85 -10.55 12.63
C LYS A 102 10.97 -9.26 13.43
N TYR A 103 10.91 -8.10 12.77
CA TYR A 103 10.94 -6.80 13.42
C TYR A 103 9.71 -6.59 14.32
N ILE A 104 8.51 -6.88 13.83
CA ILE A 104 7.26 -6.74 14.58
C ILE A 104 7.26 -7.64 15.81
N ARG A 105 7.68 -8.90 15.67
CA ARG A 105 7.82 -9.85 16.78
C ARG A 105 8.78 -9.32 17.87
N ALA A 106 9.86 -8.66 17.47
CA ALA A 106 10.88 -8.16 18.40
C ALA A 106 10.48 -6.85 19.12
N HIS A 107 9.59 -6.04 18.53
CA HIS A 107 9.26 -4.69 19.03
C HIS A 107 7.83 -4.53 19.53
N THR A 108 6.96 -5.50 19.30
CA THR A 108 5.54 -5.42 19.66
C THR A 108 5.07 -6.71 20.32
N THR A 109 3.83 -6.69 20.82
CA THR A 109 3.11 -7.89 21.27
C THR A 109 2.18 -8.45 20.20
N ILE A 110 2.22 -7.89 18.97
CA ILE A 110 1.40 -8.36 17.87
C ILE A 110 1.84 -9.79 17.53
N PRO A 111 0.92 -10.77 17.60
CA PRO A 111 1.26 -12.13 17.22
C PRO A 111 1.44 -12.19 15.70
N VAL A 112 2.58 -12.71 15.26
CA VAL A 112 2.90 -12.96 13.84
C VAL A 112 3.40 -14.40 13.72
N PRO A 113 3.30 -15.09 12.57
CA PRO A 113 3.84 -16.45 12.41
C PRO A 113 5.35 -16.54 12.63
N GLU A 114 5.84 -17.66 13.17
CA GLU A 114 7.29 -17.93 13.23
C GLU A 114 7.83 -18.32 11.85
N VAL A 115 8.92 -17.70 11.41
CA VAL A 115 9.55 -18.02 10.12
C VAL A 115 10.59 -19.12 10.34
N TYR A 116 10.30 -20.33 9.87
CA TYR A 116 11.23 -21.46 9.93
C TYR A 116 12.37 -21.32 8.91
N ALA A 117 12.05 -20.87 7.70
CA ALA A 117 13.02 -20.61 6.64
C ALA A 117 12.45 -19.69 5.55
N PHE A 118 13.33 -19.13 4.74
CA PHE A 118 12.99 -18.45 3.50
C PHE A 118 14.16 -18.58 2.54
N GLY A 119 13.92 -18.40 1.23
CA GLY A 119 14.95 -18.55 0.22
C GLY A 119 14.60 -17.90 -1.10
N THR A 120 15.64 -17.68 -1.91
CA THR A 120 15.60 -17.17 -3.28
C THR A 120 15.00 -18.20 -4.25
N ALA A 121 14.74 -17.79 -5.50
CA ALA A 121 14.28 -18.72 -6.53
C ALA A 121 15.30 -19.83 -6.82
N ALA A 122 16.59 -19.48 -6.78
CA ALA A 122 17.69 -20.43 -7.02
C ALA A 122 17.84 -21.46 -5.89
N GLU A 123 17.45 -21.11 -4.66
CA GLU A 123 17.51 -22.00 -3.51
C GLU A 123 16.29 -22.91 -3.39
N ASN A 124 15.22 -22.66 -4.16
CA ASN A 124 14.04 -23.50 -4.16
C ASN A 124 14.26 -24.73 -5.08
N PRO A 125 14.39 -25.95 -4.53
CA PRO A 125 14.69 -27.14 -5.32
C PRO A 125 13.59 -27.51 -6.32
N LEU A 126 12.39 -26.95 -6.18
CA LEU A 126 11.25 -27.19 -7.07
C LEU A 126 11.23 -26.25 -8.28
N GLY A 127 12.09 -25.21 -8.30
CA GLY A 127 12.11 -24.22 -9.37
C GLY A 127 10.83 -23.37 -9.46
N ILE A 128 10.00 -23.34 -8.41
CA ILE A 128 8.70 -22.66 -8.41
C ILE A 128 8.78 -21.19 -7.96
N GLY A 129 9.96 -20.68 -7.61
CA GLY A 129 10.19 -19.29 -7.19
C GLY A 129 10.74 -19.18 -5.76
N PRO A 130 10.97 -17.96 -5.25
CA PRO A 130 11.39 -17.76 -3.87
C PRO A 130 10.27 -18.17 -2.91
N PHE A 131 10.60 -18.39 -1.64
CA PHE A 131 9.64 -18.98 -0.71
C PHE A 131 9.85 -18.55 0.74
N ILE A 132 8.80 -18.71 1.54
CA ILE A 132 8.83 -18.70 3.01
C ILE A 132 8.26 -20.03 3.49
N VAL A 133 8.96 -20.70 4.40
CA VAL A 133 8.40 -21.77 5.24
C VAL A 133 8.19 -21.19 6.63
N MET A 134 6.95 -21.22 7.12
CA MET A 134 6.57 -20.59 8.39
C MET A 134 5.52 -21.40 9.13
N GLU A 135 5.28 -21.01 10.38
CA GLU A 135 4.23 -21.52 11.24
C GLU A 135 2.85 -21.32 10.59
N TYR A 136 2.02 -22.37 10.64
CA TYR A 136 0.58 -22.19 10.45
C TYR A 136 -0.06 -21.86 11.79
N ILE A 137 -0.84 -20.80 11.84
CA ILE A 137 -1.56 -20.40 13.05
C ILE A 137 -2.95 -21.02 13.00
N ASP A 138 -3.27 -21.88 13.96
CA ASP A 138 -4.62 -22.40 14.13
C ASP A 138 -5.57 -21.26 14.50
N HIS A 139 -6.64 -21.12 13.73
CA HIS A 139 -7.61 -20.04 13.84
C HIS A 139 -8.99 -20.53 13.42
N HIS A 140 -10.03 -19.79 13.85
CA HIS A 140 -11.41 -20.08 13.48
C HIS A 140 -11.80 -19.44 12.14
N ARG A 141 -11.41 -18.17 11.95
CA ARG A 141 -11.69 -17.36 10.74
C ARG A 141 -10.80 -16.12 10.70
N SER A 142 -10.89 -15.32 9.63
CA SER A 142 -10.32 -13.97 9.63
C SER A 142 -11.22 -12.97 10.39
N LEU A 143 -10.64 -11.87 10.88
CA LEU A 143 -11.40 -10.76 11.47
C LEU A 143 -12.29 -10.09 10.40
N GLY A 144 -11.88 -10.14 9.14
CA GLY A 144 -12.71 -9.74 7.99
C GLY A 144 -14.00 -10.56 7.90
N ASP A 145 -13.90 -11.88 8.01
CA ASP A 145 -15.09 -12.76 8.03
C ASP A 145 -15.98 -12.49 9.26
N ALA A 146 -15.40 -12.13 10.41
CA ALA A 146 -16.15 -11.79 11.61
C ALA A 146 -16.97 -10.49 11.47
N LEU A 147 -16.47 -9.56 10.64
CA LEU A 147 -17.09 -8.27 10.31
C LEU A 147 -18.04 -8.34 9.09
N SER A 148 -17.88 -9.34 8.24
CA SER A 148 -18.55 -9.41 6.93
C SER A 148 -20.03 -9.77 7.02
N ASP A 149 -20.80 -9.29 6.04
CA ASP A 149 -22.18 -9.73 5.80
C ASP A 149 -22.22 -11.25 5.49
N PRO A 150 -22.89 -12.08 6.32
CA PRO A 150 -22.99 -13.52 6.08
C PRO A 150 -23.78 -13.88 4.82
N ASN A 151 -24.59 -12.96 4.29
CA ASN A 151 -25.36 -13.14 3.06
C ASN A 151 -24.71 -12.47 1.84
N GLY A 152 -23.51 -11.90 2.00
CA GLY A 152 -22.78 -11.23 0.93
C GLY A 152 -22.41 -12.19 -0.21
N ASP A 153 -22.43 -11.71 -1.44
CA ASP A 153 -21.94 -12.46 -2.60
C ASP A 153 -20.40 -12.56 -2.53
N PRO A 154 -19.82 -13.77 -2.37
CA PRO A 154 -18.38 -13.94 -2.27
C PRO A 154 -17.62 -13.41 -3.50
N LYS A 155 -18.28 -13.33 -4.66
CA LYS A 155 -17.68 -12.81 -5.90
C LYS A 155 -17.51 -11.30 -5.90
N LYS A 156 -18.24 -10.57 -5.05
CA LYS A 156 -18.21 -9.10 -4.97
C LYS A 156 -17.28 -8.59 -3.87
N GLY A 157 -16.52 -9.48 -3.25
CA GLY A 157 -15.68 -9.16 -2.09
C GLY A 157 -16.49 -8.88 -0.83
N GLN A 158 -15.77 -8.75 0.29
CA GLN A 158 -16.39 -8.50 1.58
C GLN A 158 -16.99 -7.09 1.67
N ILE A 159 -18.02 -6.97 2.50
CA ILE A 159 -18.62 -5.71 2.93
C ILE A 159 -18.97 -5.85 4.40
N LEU A 160 -18.79 -4.77 5.17
CA LEU A 160 -19.20 -4.72 6.58
C LEU A 160 -20.69 -5.12 6.70
N TYR A 161 -20.99 -6.05 7.60
CA TYR A 161 -22.36 -6.48 7.87
C TYR A 161 -23.23 -5.29 8.32
N PRO A 162 -24.28 -4.90 7.56
CA PRO A 162 -25.06 -3.71 7.88
C PRO A 162 -25.72 -3.75 9.26
N ASP A 163 -26.15 -4.94 9.69
CA ASP A 163 -26.84 -5.15 10.96
C ASP A 163 -25.91 -5.65 12.09
N ILE A 164 -24.59 -5.46 11.95
CA ILE A 164 -23.66 -5.77 13.04
C ILE A 164 -24.01 -4.93 14.26
N SER A 165 -24.14 -5.56 15.43
CA SER A 165 -24.38 -4.82 16.67
C SER A 165 -23.18 -3.93 16.98
N GLU A 166 -23.43 -2.68 17.42
CA GLU A 166 -22.36 -1.75 17.78
C GLU A 166 -21.40 -2.36 18.81
N LYS A 167 -21.92 -3.14 19.78
CA LYS A 167 -21.07 -3.84 20.76
C LYS A 167 -20.08 -4.81 20.11
N LYS A 168 -20.50 -5.58 19.09
CA LYS A 168 -19.61 -6.50 18.38
C LYS A 168 -18.62 -5.72 17.51
N LEU A 169 -19.09 -4.68 16.82
CA LEU A 169 -18.26 -3.81 16.00
C LEU A 169 -17.14 -3.16 16.82
N GLU A 170 -17.49 -2.54 17.94
CA GLU A 170 -16.54 -1.92 18.87
C GLU A 170 -15.52 -2.93 19.39
N TYR A 171 -15.95 -4.14 19.75
CA TYR A 171 -15.08 -5.21 20.23
C TYR A 171 -14.03 -5.64 19.19
N LEU A 172 -14.42 -5.76 17.92
CA LEU A 172 -13.50 -6.13 16.84
C LEU A 172 -12.56 -4.96 16.49
N TYR A 173 -13.11 -3.75 16.43
CA TYR A 173 -12.34 -2.51 16.20
C TYR A 173 -11.33 -2.23 17.30
N GLU A 174 -11.64 -2.58 18.55
CA GLU A 174 -10.74 -2.41 19.68
C GLU A 174 -9.46 -3.20 19.52
N GLN A 175 -9.57 -4.43 19.00
CA GLN A 175 -8.41 -5.27 18.76
C GLN A 175 -7.55 -4.75 17.60
N MET A 176 -8.18 -4.24 16.54
CA MET A 176 -7.46 -3.58 15.44
C MET A 176 -6.80 -2.28 15.89
N ALA A 177 -7.48 -1.48 16.73
CA ALA A 177 -6.91 -0.27 17.32
C ALA A 177 -5.67 -0.58 18.17
N ALA A 178 -5.69 -1.67 18.95
CA ALA A 178 -4.54 -2.12 19.72
C ALA A 178 -3.34 -2.54 18.83
N VAL A 179 -3.60 -3.14 17.66
CA VAL A 179 -2.55 -3.44 16.66
C VAL A 179 -2.00 -2.13 16.07
N LEU A 180 -2.87 -1.24 15.59
CA LEU A 180 -2.47 0.02 14.95
C LEU A 180 -1.67 0.93 15.89
N LEU A 181 -2.05 1.03 17.17
CA LEU A 181 -1.29 1.81 18.17
C LEU A 181 0.12 1.26 18.38
N GLN A 182 0.29 -0.06 18.40
CA GLN A 182 1.62 -0.66 18.53
C GLN A 182 2.48 -0.39 17.30
N LEU A 183 1.91 -0.45 16.10
CA LEU A 183 2.62 -0.13 14.85
C LEU A 183 2.97 1.36 14.76
N TYR A 184 2.06 2.25 15.18
CA TYR A 184 2.28 3.70 15.19
C TYR A 184 3.39 4.14 16.16
N ASN A 185 3.69 3.33 17.17
CA ASN A 185 4.80 3.57 18.09
C ASN A 185 6.17 3.12 17.55
N LEU A 186 6.23 2.56 16.34
CA LEU A 186 7.48 2.20 15.69
C LEU A 186 8.00 3.39 14.86
N ASP A 187 9.14 3.93 15.29
CA ASP A 187 9.78 5.09 14.67
C ASP A 187 10.97 4.67 13.80
N PHE A 188 11.06 5.28 12.62
CA PHE A 188 12.15 5.05 11.67
C PHE A 188 12.80 6.38 11.25
N SER A 189 14.11 6.32 10.99
CA SER A 189 14.91 7.49 10.60
C SER A 189 14.92 7.76 9.08
N ARG A 190 14.39 6.83 8.29
CA ARG A 190 14.27 6.97 6.83
C ARG A 190 13.08 6.16 6.29
N ILE A 191 12.62 6.53 5.11
CA ILE A 191 11.60 5.82 4.32
C ILE A 191 12.25 4.69 3.54
N GLY A 192 11.62 3.51 3.57
CA GLY A 192 12.12 2.32 2.90
C GLY A 192 11.59 1.02 3.51
N SER A 193 11.89 -0.10 2.86
CA SER A 193 11.57 -1.43 3.37
C SER A 193 12.66 -1.94 4.31
N LEU A 194 12.25 -2.74 5.29
CA LEU A 194 13.15 -3.38 6.24
C LEU A 194 13.93 -4.51 5.57
N VAL A 195 15.21 -4.61 5.92
CA VAL A 195 16.10 -5.72 5.54
C VAL A 195 16.70 -6.28 6.82
N LEU A 196 16.85 -7.59 6.89
CA LEU A 196 17.53 -8.23 8.02
C LEU A 196 18.96 -7.72 8.13
N ASP A 197 19.36 -7.36 9.34
CA ASP A 197 20.75 -6.97 9.59
C ASP A 197 21.63 -8.23 9.52
N GLU A 198 22.72 -8.16 8.74
CA GLU A 198 23.71 -9.24 8.71
C GLU A 198 24.27 -9.41 10.13
N ASN A 199 24.10 -10.60 10.74
CA ASN A 199 24.48 -10.93 12.12
C ASN A 199 25.71 -10.17 12.62
N LYS A 200 25.51 -8.99 13.21
CA LYS A 200 26.57 -8.23 13.87
C LYS A 200 26.77 -8.82 15.26
N ASN A 201 27.53 -9.90 15.33
CA ASN A 201 28.23 -10.38 16.53
C ASN A 201 27.41 -10.39 17.84
N GLY A 202 26.28 -11.10 17.87
CA GLY A 202 25.61 -11.48 19.12
C GLY A 202 25.08 -10.33 19.98
N ARG A 203 24.88 -9.13 19.43
CA ARG A 203 24.18 -8.04 20.12
C ARG A 203 22.66 -8.19 20.01
N MET A 204 21.97 -7.68 21.02
CA MET A 204 20.56 -7.92 21.39
C MET A 204 19.59 -8.06 20.21
N GLN A 205 18.65 -9.00 20.37
CA GLN A 205 17.54 -9.35 19.48
C GLN A 205 16.58 -8.20 19.09
N LYS A 206 16.86 -6.95 19.48
CA LYS A 206 16.08 -5.77 19.06
C LYS A 206 16.53 -5.27 17.68
N ASP A 207 17.80 -5.34 17.34
CA ASP A 207 18.31 -4.85 16.05
C ASP A 207 18.30 -5.98 14.99
N VAL A 208 17.13 -6.58 14.74
CA VAL A 208 16.99 -7.72 13.80
C VAL A 208 16.85 -7.27 12.35
N ALA A 209 16.43 -6.04 12.12
CA ALA A 209 16.26 -5.46 10.79
C ALA A 209 16.36 -3.94 10.84
N SER A 210 16.84 -3.36 9.74
CA SER A 210 16.94 -1.92 9.56
C SER A 210 16.39 -1.48 8.20
N VAL A 211 16.03 -0.20 8.09
CA VAL A 211 15.54 0.35 6.82
C VAL A 211 16.71 0.52 5.86
N ALA A 212 16.82 -0.39 4.90
CA ALA A 212 17.90 -0.43 3.91
C ALA A 212 17.42 -0.78 2.50
N GLY A 213 16.21 -1.32 2.35
CA GLY A 213 15.59 -1.58 1.06
C GLY A 213 14.81 -0.36 0.57
N ARG A 214 14.71 -0.21 -0.76
CA ARG A 214 13.78 0.74 -1.37
C ARG A 214 12.34 0.45 -0.90
N PRO A 215 11.45 1.45 -0.82
CA PRO A 215 10.03 1.17 -0.65
C PRO A 215 9.54 0.20 -1.74
N LEU A 216 8.86 -0.86 -1.33
CA LEU A 216 8.15 -1.76 -2.24
C LEU A 216 6.66 -1.70 -1.88
N ILE A 217 5.91 -0.88 -2.60
CA ILE A 217 4.48 -0.63 -2.39
C ILE A 217 3.63 -1.28 -3.48
N LEU A 218 2.31 -1.38 -3.29
CA LEU A 218 1.41 -1.98 -4.28
C LEU A 218 1.47 -1.23 -5.62
N ASN A 219 1.53 0.10 -5.58
CA ASN A 219 1.64 0.94 -6.77
C ASN A 219 2.89 0.58 -7.63
N ILE A 220 4.04 0.32 -6.99
CA ILE A 220 5.27 -0.12 -7.69
C ILE A 220 5.07 -1.48 -8.37
N ASN A 221 4.34 -2.41 -7.73
CA ASN A 221 4.02 -3.69 -8.35
C ASN A 221 3.02 -3.52 -9.51
N ALA A 222 1.99 -2.68 -9.33
CA ALA A 222 0.98 -2.38 -10.35
C ALA A 222 1.61 -1.73 -11.59
N HIS A 223 2.59 -0.82 -11.42
CA HIS A 223 3.38 -0.28 -12.52
C HIS A 223 4.07 -1.36 -13.35
N ALA A 224 4.63 -2.37 -12.71
CA ALA A 224 5.27 -3.49 -13.39
C ALA A 224 4.26 -4.50 -13.99
N ASP A 225 3.01 -4.50 -13.51
CA ASP A 225 1.96 -5.43 -13.98
C ASP A 225 1.13 -4.84 -15.12
N TRP A 226 0.84 -3.53 -15.07
CA TRP A 226 -0.15 -2.86 -15.92
C TRP A 226 0.47 -1.85 -16.87
N THR A 227 1.80 -1.74 -16.89
CA THR A 227 2.50 -0.90 -17.86
C THR A 227 3.70 -1.63 -18.41
N SER A 228 4.13 -1.23 -19.60
CA SER A 228 5.31 -1.80 -20.26
C SER A 228 6.64 -1.22 -19.75
N MET A 229 6.61 -0.34 -18.76
CA MET A 229 7.78 0.44 -18.35
C MET A 229 8.94 -0.45 -17.86
N PRO A 230 10.19 -0.09 -18.15
CA PRO A 230 11.33 -0.80 -17.57
C PRO A 230 11.45 -0.49 -16.08
N ARG A 231 11.65 -1.53 -15.28
CA ARG A 231 11.78 -1.44 -13.80
C ARG A 231 12.90 -0.52 -13.33
N SER A 232 13.89 -0.24 -14.17
CA SER A 232 14.98 0.69 -13.89
C SER A 232 14.53 2.15 -13.74
N LEU A 233 13.31 2.50 -14.17
CA LEU A 233 12.74 3.83 -13.97
C LEU A 233 12.00 3.95 -12.62
N LEU A 234 11.76 2.83 -11.92
CA LEU A 234 11.11 2.86 -10.62
C LEU A 234 12.08 3.33 -9.53
N PRO A 235 11.55 3.91 -8.44
CA PRO A 235 12.31 4.19 -7.23
C PRO A 235 13.22 3.03 -6.80
N SER A 236 14.51 3.29 -6.59
CA SER A 236 15.52 2.25 -6.30
C SER A 236 16.22 2.39 -4.95
N GLY A 237 16.00 3.47 -4.19
CA GLY A 237 16.68 3.75 -2.93
C GLY A 237 15.74 4.10 -1.76
N THR A 238 16.33 4.31 -0.59
CA THR A 238 15.66 4.84 0.61
C THR A 238 15.64 6.37 0.60
N TYR A 239 14.75 6.99 1.38
CA TYR A 239 14.61 8.45 1.46
C TYR A 239 14.77 8.97 2.88
N THR A 240 15.50 10.06 3.06
CA THR A 240 15.72 10.70 4.38
C THR A 240 14.71 11.78 4.71
N ASN A 241 13.86 12.17 3.76
CA ASN A 241 12.79 13.17 3.91
C ASN A 241 11.56 12.75 3.10
N ALA A 242 10.39 13.24 3.50
CA ALA A 242 9.11 12.88 2.88
C ALA A 242 8.95 13.52 1.49
N GLU A 243 9.46 14.73 1.28
CA GLU A 243 9.37 15.50 0.05
C GLU A 243 9.98 14.74 -1.15
N ALA A 244 11.15 14.13 -0.94
CA ALA A 244 11.80 13.32 -1.97
C ALA A 244 11.00 12.07 -2.30
N TRP A 245 10.34 11.45 -1.31
CA TRP A 245 9.48 10.32 -1.55
C TRP A 245 8.17 10.71 -2.25
N TYR A 246 7.57 11.84 -1.87
CA TYR A 246 6.42 12.42 -2.56
C TYR A 246 6.76 12.74 -4.03
N SER A 247 7.97 13.24 -4.29
CA SER A 247 8.43 13.53 -5.65
C SER A 247 8.53 12.26 -6.49
N ALA A 248 9.13 11.20 -5.92
CA ALA A 248 9.20 9.90 -6.57
C ALA A 248 7.81 9.30 -6.86
N MET A 249 6.82 9.53 -5.99
CA MET A 249 5.42 9.14 -6.23
C MET A 249 4.75 9.96 -7.34
N ALA A 250 4.97 11.27 -7.38
CA ALA A 250 4.48 12.12 -8.46
C ALA A 250 5.10 11.73 -9.83
N ASP A 251 6.39 11.39 -9.85
CA ASP A 251 7.08 10.90 -11.04
C ASP A 251 6.45 9.60 -11.55
N MET A 252 6.07 8.68 -10.64
CA MET A 252 5.37 7.46 -11.02
C MET A 252 4.04 7.73 -11.74
N HIS A 253 3.29 8.78 -11.40
CA HIS A 253 2.09 9.13 -12.17
C HIS A 253 2.42 9.50 -13.63
N MET A 254 3.51 10.23 -13.85
CA MET A 254 3.99 10.55 -15.20
C MET A 254 4.49 9.31 -15.95
N LEU A 255 5.15 8.38 -15.26
CA LEU A 255 5.58 7.12 -15.85
C LEU A 255 4.40 6.31 -16.37
N GLN A 256 3.30 6.20 -15.61
CA GLN A 256 2.10 5.50 -16.09
C GLN A 256 1.57 6.13 -17.37
N LEU A 257 1.39 7.46 -17.40
CA LEU A 257 0.85 8.11 -18.59
C LEU A 257 1.74 7.89 -19.82
N ILE A 258 3.07 7.91 -19.66
CA ILE A 258 3.99 7.73 -20.78
C ILE A 258 4.06 6.26 -21.23
N PHE A 259 4.11 5.30 -20.31
CA PHE A 259 4.46 3.90 -20.62
C PHE A 259 3.29 2.90 -20.58
N GLN A 260 2.13 3.29 -20.07
CA GLN A 260 0.89 2.57 -20.33
C GLN A 260 0.46 2.90 -21.76
N ARG A 261 0.43 1.90 -22.64
CA ARG A 261 0.11 2.11 -24.05
C ARG A 261 -1.37 1.95 -24.30
N ASN A 262 -1.92 0.81 -23.87
CA ASN A 262 -3.31 0.47 -24.11
C ASN A 262 -4.16 0.97 -22.96
N ASP A 263 -5.38 1.39 -23.28
CA ASP A 263 -6.40 1.83 -22.31
C ASP A 263 -5.98 3.02 -21.43
N ALA A 264 -4.84 3.66 -21.75
CA ALA A 264 -4.28 4.73 -20.96
C ALA A 264 -5.07 6.03 -21.09
N VAL A 265 -5.72 6.25 -22.23
CA VAL A 265 -6.45 7.48 -22.57
C VAL A 265 -7.68 7.21 -23.43
N GLU A 266 -8.73 8.03 -23.24
CA GLU A 266 -9.97 7.95 -24.02
C GLU A 266 -9.87 8.73 -25.34
N ASP A 267 -9.39 9.96 -25.29
CA ASP A 267 -9.28 10.88 -26.43
C ASP A 267 -8.16 11.92 -26.21
N GLU A 268 -8.00 12.84 -27.15
CA GLU A 268 -6.98 13.87 -27.03
C GLU A 268 -7.16 14.78 -25.80
N ASP A 269 -8.40 15.11 -25.44
CA ASP A 269 -8.70 15.95 -24.28
C ASP A 269 -8.37 15.21 -22.98
N ASP A 270 -8.57 13.89 -22.93
CA ASP A 270 -8.14 13.05 -21.80
C ASP A 270 -6.61 12.98 -21.67
N VAL A 271 -5.85 12.93 -22.78
CA VAL A 271 -4.38 13.05 -22.72
C VAL A 271 -3.97 14.39 -22.11
N ARG A 272 -4.61 15.49 -22.53
CA ARG A 272 -4.32 16.85 -22.04
C ARG A 272 -4.68 16.99 -20.56
N ASP A 273 -5.83 16.47 -20.14
CA ASP A 273 -6.24 16.37 -18.74
C ASP A 273 -5.19 15.67 -17.90
N LYS A 274 -4.81 14.45 -18.30
CA LYS A 274 -3.85 13.61 -17.58
C LYS A 274 -2.47 14.25 -17.49
N TYR A 275 -2.00 14.85 -18.58
CA TYR A 275 -0.69 15.52 -18.60
C TYR A 275 -0.67 16.76 -17.70
N VAL A 276 -1.67 17.64 -17.83
CA VAL A 276 -1.75 18.86 -17.01
C VAL A 276 -1.86 18.51 -15.53
N ALA A 277 -2.68 17.55 -15.16
CA ALA A 277 -2.82 17.10 -13.77
C ALA A 277 -1.48 16.65 -13.16
N ARG A 278 -0.73 15.80 -13.87
CA ARG A 278 0.58 15.30 -13.42
C ARG A 278 1.63 16.41 -13.30
N ARG A 279 1.67 17.36 -14.25
CA ARG A 279 2.59 18.51 -14.19
C ARG A 279 2.29 19.44 -13.03
N LEU A 280 1.02 19.77 -12.82
CA LEU A 280 0.61 20.63 -11.72
C LEU A 280 0.85 19.95 -10.37
N PHE A 281 0.46 18.69 -10.23
CA PHE A 281 0.69 17.93 -9.02
C PHE A 281 2.19 17.81 -8.69
N GLY A 282 3.03 17.52 -9.68
CA GLY A 282 4.49 17.52 -9.52
C GLY A 282 5.01 18.85 -8.96
N ARG A 283 4.49 19.99 -9.43
CA ARG A 283 4.85 21.31 -8.88
C ARG A 283 4.42 21.51 -7.44
N LEU A 284 3.22 21.04 -7.04
CA LEU A 284 2.76 21.11 -5.64
C LEU A 284 3.67 20.32 -4.70
N VAL A 285 4.20 19.20 -5.19
CA VAL A 285 5.16 18.38 -4.45
C VAL A 285 6.50 19.09 -4.37
N SER A 286 7.06 19.53 -5.51
CA SER A 286 8.37 20.18 -5.56
C SER A 286 8.41 21.53 -4.83
N SER A 287 7.29 22.27 -4.78
CA SER A 287 7.17 23.52 -4.00
C SER A 287 7.02 23.28 -2.49
N GLY A 288 6.86 22.03 -2.05
CA GLY A 288 6.56 21.68 -0.67
C GLY A 288 5.12 22.00 -0.24
N SER A 289 4.21 22.33 -1.16
CA SER A 289 2.81 22.65 -0.84
C SER A 289 2.07 21.46 -0.24
N ILE A 290 2.33 20.23 -0.73
CA ILE A 290 1.77 19.00 -0.15
C ILE A 290 2.32 18.75 1.26
N SER A 291 3.63 18.89 1.46
CA SER A 291 4.23 18.80 2.80
C SER A 291 3.69 19.85 3.77
N ALA A 292 3.53 21.09 3.31
CA ALA A 292 2.95 22.16 4.10
C ALA A 292 1.50 21.85 4.50
N LEU A 293 0.70 21.27 3.61
CA LEU A 293 -0.66 20.83 3.92
C LEU A 293 -0.68 19.81 5.07
N PHE A 294 0.22 18.82 5.04
CA PHE A 294 0.33 17.83 6.12
C PHE A 294 0.90 18.43 7.42
N ASN A 295 1.83 19.38 7.33
CA ASN A 295 2.49 20.01 8.49
C ASN A 295 1.66 21.14 9.14
N GLN A 296 0.73 21.77 8.43
CA GLN A 296 -0.20 22.77 9.00
C GLN A 296 -1.01 22.20 10.17
N VAL A 297 -1.19 20.88 10.19
CA VAL A 297 -1.83 20.13 11.29
C VAL A 297 -0.97 20.13 12.56
N GLU A 298 0.36 20.12 12.43
CA GLU A 298 1.29 20.13 13.56
C GLU A 298 1.48 21.55 14.13
N SER A 299 1.43 22.57 13.28
CA SER A 299 1.81 23.95 13.63
C SER A 299 0.65 24.82 14.16
N SER A 300 -0.61 24.50 13.85
CA SER A 300 -1.76 25.30 14.31
C SER A 300 -2.02 25.23 15.82
N GLU A 301 -1.39 24.29 16.55
CA GLU A 301 -1.53 24.15 18.00
C GLU A 301 -0.29 24.57 18.80
N LEU A 302 0.91 24.47 18.21
CA LEU A 302 2.14 24.98 18.84
C LEU A 302 2.16 26.51 19.01
N GLN A 303 1.36 27.25 18.24
CA GLN A 303 1.26 28.71 18.38
C GLN A 303 0.34 29.17 19.52
N ARG A 304 -0.45 28.28 20.16
CA ARG A 304 -1.28 28.66 21.33
C ARG A 304 -0.61 28.40 22.68
N SER A 305 0.52 27.69 22.72
CA SER A 305 1.22 27.32 23.96
C SER A 305 2.59 27.96 24.15
N ALA A 306 3.03 28.84 23.24
CA ALA A 306 4.34 29.47 23.27
C ALA A 306 4.31 30.94 23.74
N GLU A 307 3.65 31.22 24.87
CA GLU A 307 4.00 32.37 25.72
C GLU A 307 4.74 31.84 26.94
N GLY A 308 6.07 31.65 26.80
CA GLY A 308 6.96 31.37 27.92
C GLY A 308 7.67 30.02 27.89
N SER A 309 8.56 29.79 26.91
CA SER A 309 9.80 29.06 27.23
C SER A 309 10.88 29.24 26.17
N THR A 310 12.06 29.54 26.70
CA THR A 310 13.33 29.80 26.05
C THR A 310 13.87 28.60 25.25
N SER A 311 14.23 28.89 23.98
CA SER A 311 15.27 28.25 23.16
C SER A 311 15.56 26.76 23.39
N ILE A 312 14.81 25.89 22.71
CA ILE A 312 15.27 24.55 22.35
C ILE A 312 15.91 24.63 20.97
N GLN A 313 17.15 24.15 20.88
CA GLN A 313 17.91 24.05 19.64
C GLN A 313 17.13 23.21 18.62
N LYS A 314 16.81 23.80 17.46
CA LYS A 314 16.31 23.08 16.28
C LYS A 314 17.43 22.22 15.71
N THR A 315 17.50 20.95 16.12
CA THR A 315 18.12 19.90 15.29
C THR A 315 17.12 19.52 14.20
N GLY A 316 17.47 19.73 12.93
CA GLY A 316 16.54 19.62 11.80
C GLY A 316 16.19 18.20 11.38
N THR A 317 15.17 17.60 12.01
CA THR A 317 14.48 16.41 11.48
C THR A 317 12.99 16.56 11.76
N GLY A 318 12.14 16.41 10.74
CA GLY A 318 10.68 16.35 10.88
C GLY A 318 10.23 15.17 11.75
N PRO A 319 8.91 14.91 11.85
CA PRO A 319 8.41 13.77 12.62
C PRO A 319 9.06 12.46 12.13
N PRO A 320 9.29 11.47 13.02
CA PRO A 320 9.84 10.19 12.61
C PRO A 320 8.92 9.53 11.58
N PHE A 321 9.51 8.75 10.68
CA PHE A 321 8.73 7.92 9.76
C PHE A 321 8.06 6.78 10.53
N LYS A 322 6.88 6.37 10.08
CA LYS A 322 6.05 5.37 10.75
C LYS A 322 5.92 4.13 9.90
N LEU A 323 5.67 2.97 10.51
CA LEU A 323 5.32 1.77 9.77
C LEU A 323 3.97 1.99 9.08
N PHE A 324 3.91 1.67 7.79
CA PHE A 324 2.69 1.71 7.02
C PHE A 324 2.58 0.48 6.11
N SER A 325 1.37 -0.04 5.96
CA SER A 325 1.06 -1.11 5.01
C SER A 325 -0.31 -0.85 4.39
N GLU A 326 -0.35 -0.83 3.06
CA GLU A 326 -1.59 -0.65 2.29
C GLU A 326 -2.54 -1.84 2.42
N ASP A 327 -1.99 -3.02 2.70
CA ASP A 327 -2.72 -4.27 2.84
C ASP A 327 -2.94 -4.70 4.30
N LEU A 328 -2.62 -3.86 5.29
CA LEU A 328 -3.01 -4.13 6.67
C LEU A 328 -4.52 -3.93 6.83
N ARG A 329 -5.26 -5.04 6.81
CA ARG A 329 -6.73 -5.07 6.85
C ARG A 329 -7.26 -6.30 7.60
N PRO A 330 -8.53 -6.30 8.04
CA PRO A 330 -9.15 -7.39 8.81
C PRO A 330 -9.02 -8.80 8.22
N THR A 331 -8.99 -8.95 6.89
CA THR A 331 -8.82 -10.27 6.26
C THR A 331 -7.44 -10.88 6.48
N ASN A 332 -6.45 -10.05 6.79
CA ASN A 332 -5.08 -10.46 7.12
C ASN A 332 -4.88 -10.61 8.64
N VAL A 333 -5.96 -10.60 9.42
CA VAL A 333 -5.94 -10.80 10.88
C VAL A 333 -6.73 -12.06 11.21
N LEU A 334 -6.10 -13.00 11.90
CA LEU A 334 -6.68 -14.29 12.25
C LEU A 334 -7.24 -14.26 13.67
N VAL A 335 -8.44 -14.80 13.86
CA VAL A 335 -9.12 -14.86 15.16
C VAL A 335 -9.50 -16.28 15.57
N ASN A 336 -9.55 -16.53 16.87
CA ASN A 336 -10.07 -17.79 17.43
C ASN A 336 -11.62 -17.80 17.47
N GLU A 337 -12.20 -18.86 18.06
CA GLU A 337 -13.65 -19.06 18.19
C GLU A 337 -14.37 -17.96 19.01
N HIS A 338 -13.62 -17.18 19.79
CA HIS A 338 -14.11 -16.05 20.59
C HIS A 338 -13.83 -14.69 19.91
N ASP A 339 -13.52 -14.71 18.61
CA ASP A 339 -13.14 -13.55 17.83
C ASP A 339 -11.94 -12.78 18.44
N LYS A 340 -11.04 -13.46 19.16
CA LYS A 340 -9.78 -12.87 19.67
C LYS A 340 -8.66 -13.02 18.67
N ILE A 341 -7.89 -11.95 18.42
CA ILE A 341 -6.72 -11.99 17.53
C ILE A 341 -5.71 -13.03 18.04
N VAL A 342 -5.34 -13.95 17.15
CA VAL A 342 -4.28 -14.95 17.38
C VAL A 342 -3.08 -14.76 16.46
N ALA A 343 -3.24 -14.05 15.34
CA ALA A 343 -2.13 -13.62 14.48
C ALA A 343 -2.53 -12.47 13.56
N VAL A 344 -1.54 -11.67 13.18
CA VAL A 344 -1.59 -10.76 12.03
C VAL A 344 -0.59 -11.30 11.00
N VAL A 345 -1.10 -11.57 9.80
CA VAL A 345 -0.34 -12.18 8.71
C VAL A 345 -0.25 -11.21 7.54
N ASP A 346 0.42 -11.64 6.48
CA ASP A 346 0.48 -10.90 5.22
C ASP A 346 1.13 -9.51 5.32
N TRP A 347 2.39 -9.49 5.76
CA TRP A 347 3.18 -8.26 5.91
C TRP A 347 3.87 -7.82 4.62
N GLU A 348 3.39 -8.30 3.46
CA GLU A 348 3.87 -7.85 2.16
C GLU A 348 3.55 -6.37 1.94
N PHE A 349 4.41 -5.68 1.19
CA PHE A 349 4.32 -4.24 0.91
C PHE A 349 4.35 -3.30 2.12
N ALA A 350 4.59 -3.80 3.34
CA ALA A 350 4.82 -2.98 4.52
C ALA A 350 6.20 -2.30 4.48
N TYR A 351 6.26 -1.02 4.86
CA TYR A 351 7.49 -0.24 4.83
C TYR A 351 7.45 0.92 5.83
N ALA A 352 8.61 1.53 6.10
CA ALA A 352 8.70 2.79 6.82
C ALA A 352 8.32 3.93 5.87
N ALA A 353 7.33 4.74 6.24
CA ALA A 353 6.67 5.71 5.38
C ALA A 353 6.48 7.07 6.07
N PRO A 354 6.13 8.14 5.32
CA PRO A 354 5.70 9.40 5.92
C PRO A 354 4.61 9.20 6.98
N ALA A 355 4.76 9.85 8.14
CA ALA A 355 3.86 9.68 9.28
C ALA A 355 2.39 9.94 8.93
N GLN A 356 2.13 10.86 7.99
CA GLN A 356 0.78 11.16 7.51
C GLN A 356 0.01 9.91 7.08
N PHE A 357 0.65 8.92 6.44
CA PHE A 357 -0.04 7.73 5.95
C PHE A 357 -0.56 6.84 7.08
N ALA A 358 0.18 6.76 8.18
CA ALA A 358 -0.27 6.05 9.37
C ALA A 358 -1.30 6.85 10.20
N ARG A 359 -1.32 8.19 10.02
CA ARG A 359 -2.27 9.12 10.63
C ARG A 359 -3.62 9.18 9.92
N ASP A 360 -3.72 8.65 8.70
CA ASP A 360 -4.98 8.60 7.97
C ASP A 360 -5.90 7.49 8.50
N PRO A 361 -7.23 7.67 8.47
CA PRO A 361 -8.17 6.62 8.79
C PRO A 361 -7.98 5.36 7.95
N PRO A 362 -8.16 4.15 8.52
CA PRO A 362 -8.00 2.91 7.79
C PRO A 362 -9.14 2.71 6.76
N TRP A 363 -8.81 2.58 5.47
CA TRP A 363 -9.80 2.42 4.40
C TRP A 363 -10.79 1.25 4.62
N TRP A 364 -10.39 0.22 5.37
CA TRP A 364 -11.12 -1.04 5.51
C TRP A 364 -12.27 -1.04 6.51
N LEU A 365 -12.69 0.10 7.09
CA LEU A 365 -13.85 0.13 8.01
C LEU A 365 -15.15 -0.36 7.36
N LEU A 366 -15.22 -0.38 6.03
CA LEU A 366 -16.34 -0.96 5.27
C LEU A 366 -15.99 -2.31 4.62
N LEU A 367 -14.79 -2.83 4.86
CA LEU A 367 -14.16 -4.01 4.23
C LEU A 367 -13.99 -3.91 2.71
N ARG A 368 -14.20 -2.72 2.14
CA ARG A 368 -14.15 -2.46 0.70
C ARG A 368 -13.42 -1.15 0.44
N GLN A 369 -12.62 -1.13 -0.63
CA GLN A 369 -11.87 0.07 -0.99
C GLN A 369 -12.81 1.13 -1.61
N PRO A 370 -12.44 2.43 -1.57
CA PRO A 370 -13.28 3.49 -2.12
C PRO A 370 -13.69 3.28 -3.58
N GLN A 371 -12.83 2.65 -4.39
CA GLN A 371 -13.09 2.42 -5.81
C GLN A 371 -14.07 1.30 -6.12
N ASP A 372 -14.17 0.34 -5.23
CA ASP A 372 -15.13 -0.76 -5.39
C ASP A 372 -16.52 -0.37 -4.85
N TRP A 373 -16.67 0.85 -4.34
CA TRP A 373 -17.91 1.30 -3.71
C TRP A 373 -18.94 1.74 -4.75
N VAL A 374 -20.11 1.11 -4.69
CA VAL A 374 -21.23 1.46 -5.57
C VAL A 374 -21.71 2.88 -5.27
N GLY A 375 -21.79 3.72 -6.30
CA GLY A 375 -22.10 5.15 -6.17
C GLY A 375 -20.87 6.06 -6.01
N GLY A 376 -19.66 5.49 -6.08
CA GLY A 376 -18.40 6.23 -6.09
C GLY A 376 -18.03 6.85 -4.73
N ILE A 377 -17.04 7.73 -4.74
CA ILE A 377 -16.40 8.27 -3.52
C ILE A 377 -17.35 9.00 -2.58
N GLU A 378 -18.37 9.71 -3.07
CA GLU A 378 -19.33 10.41 -2.19
C GLU A 378 -20.21 9.41 -1.43
N ALA A 379 -20.68 8.36 -2.12
CA ALA A 379 -21.43 7.29 -1.47
C ALA A 379 -20.57 6.53 -0.47
N PHE A 380 -19.27 6.35 -0.78
CA PHE A 380 -18.30 5.78 0.15
C PHE A 380 -18.14 6.64 1.40
N ILE A 381 -17.88 7.94 1.25
CA ILE A 381 -17.69 8.89 2.36
C ILE A 381 -18.91 8.86 3.30
N ASN A 382 -20.13 8.93 2.74
CA ASN A 382 -21.37 8.91 3.52
C ASN A 382 -21.56 7.60 4.31
N ALA A 383 -21.19 6.45 3.71
CA ALA A 383 -21.26 5.17 4.39
C ALA A 383 -20.15 4.98 5.44
N TYR A 384 -18.98 5.56 5.18
CA TYR A 384 -17.77 5.39 5.97
C TYR A 384 -17.79 6.25 7.25
N GLU A 385 -18.28 7.49 7.15
CA GLU A 385 -18.21 8.47 8.24
C GLU A 385 -18.82 7.99 9.58
N PRO A 386 -20.00 7.34 9.63
CA PRO A 386 -20.52 6.78 10.88
C PRO A 386 -19.58 5.72 11.49
N ARG A 387 -18.96 4.89 10.64
CA ARG A 387 -18.05 3.81 11.06
C ARG A 387 -16.71 4.37 11.52
N LEU A 388 -16.25 5.46 10.92
CA LEU A 388 -15.12 6.22 11.44
C LEU A 388 -15.41 6.74 12.84
N GLY A 389 -16.60 7.29 13.09
CA GLY A 389 -17.01 7.75 14.42
C GLY A 389 -16.90 6.65 15.49
N THR A 390 -17.41 5.45 15.20
CA THR A 390 -17.26 4.28 16.08
C THR A 390 -15.78 3.93 16.30
N PHE A 391 -15.00 3.83 15.23
CA PHE A 391 -13.58 3.44 15.31
C PHE A 391 -12.73 4.46 16.08
N VAL A 392 -12.84 5.76 15.78
CA VAL A 392 -12.13 6.84 16.49
C VAL A 392 -12.51 6.88 17.97
N GLY A 393 -13.80 6.65 18.29
CA GLY A 393 -14.26 6.54 19.67
C GLY A 393 -13.59 5.37 20.41
N VAL A 394 -13.49 4.21 19.78
CA VAL A 394 -12.77 3.04 20.30
C VAL A 394 -11.28 3.32 20.47
N LEU A 395 -10.64 3.90 19.46
CA LEU A 395 -9.21 4.22 19.46
C LEU A 395 -8.85 5.17 20.61
N ARG A 396 -9.66 6.21 20.83
CA ARG A 396 -9.50 7.15 21.95
C ARG A 396 -9.59 6.47 23.31
N ARG A 397 -10.49 5.48 23.47
CA ARG A 397 -10.57 4.65 24.69
C ARG A 397 -9.36 3.74 24.86
N CYS A 398 -8.76 3.25 23.78
CA CYS A 398 -7.53 2.46 23.83
C CYS A 398 -6.34 3.33 24.26
N GLU A 399 -6.18 4.51 23.65
CA GLU A 399 -5.14 5.48 23.98
C GLU A 399 -5.19 5.93 25.45
N ALA A 400 -6.39 6.13 25.98
CA ALA A 400 -6.60 6.47 27.39
C ALA A 400 -6.19 5.34 28.35
N ARG A 401 -6.42 4.08 27.98
CA ARG A 401 -6.07 2.90 28.81
C ARG A 401 -4.58 2.58 28.81
N SER A 402 -3.91 2.78 27.68
CA SER A 402 -2.48 2.48 27.54
C SER A 402 -1.57 3.53 28.22
N GLY A 403 -2.12 4.59 28.82
CA GLY A 403 -1.32 5.66 29.42
C GLY A 403 -0.53 6.49 28.39
N THR A 404 -0.74 6.24 27.10
CA THR A 404 -0.09 6.88 25.94
C THR A 404 -0.39 8.36 25.79
N LEU A 405 -1.24 8.94 26.65
CA LEU A 405 -1.39 10.40 26.76
C LEU A 405 -0.09 11.10 27.21
N HIS A 406 0.92 10.38 27.74
CA HIS A 406 2.14 11.00 28.30
C HIS A 406 3.49 10.31 28.00
N ALA A 407 3.59 9.38 27.04
CA ALA A 407 4.85 8.65 26.80
C ALA A 407 5.17 8.36 25.32
N SER A 408 5.10 9.37 24.45
CA SER A 408 6.02 9.43 23.31
C SER A 408 7.35 9.98 23.84
N HIS A 409 8.49 9.49 23.33
CA HIS A 409 9.82 10.05 23.66
C HIS A 409 9.97 11.54 23.28
N HIS A 410 8.96 12.11 22.62
CA HIS A 410 8.81 13.50 22.22
C HIS A 410 7.49 14.01 22.79
N GLY A 411 7.53 14.58 23.99
CA GLY A 411 6.33 15.12 24.65
C GLY A 411 5.57 16.09 23.73
N HIS A 412 4.24 16.04 23.81
CA HIS A 412 3.26 16.86 23.07
C HIS A 412 2.86 16.43 21.64
N GLU A 413 2.97 15.15 21.26
CA GLU A 413 2.33 14.68 20.03
C GLU A 413 0.83 14.39 20.26
N LYS A 414 -0.03 14.81 19.32
CA LYS A 414 -1.47 14.55 19.37
C LYS A 414 -1.73 13.03 19.33
N PRO A 415 -2.79 12.53 20.01
CA PRO A 415 -3.18 11.13 19.88
C PRO A 415 -3.50 10.75 18.42
N LEU A 416 -3.26 9.49 18.05
CA LEU A 416 -3.55 8.98 16.71
C LEU A 416 -5.04 9.12 16.37
N SER A 417 -5.94 8.95 17.35
CA SER A 417 -7.37 9.18 17.14
C SER A 417 -7.69 10.62 16.72
N GLN A 418 -6.96 11.61 17.24
CA GLN A 418 -7.12 13.01 16.85
C GLN A 418 -6.54 13.23 15.44
N HIS A 419 -5.36 12.68 15.15
CA HIS A 419 -4.78 12.75 13.82
C HIS A 419 -5.69 12.15 12.74
N MET A 420 -6.31 10.99 12.99
CA MET A 420 -7.25 10.35 12.07
C MET A 420 -8.50 11.19 11.85
N GLN A 421 -9.08 11.76 12.92
CA GLN A 421 -10.23 12.65 12.80
C GLN A 421 -9.86 13.91 11.99
N GLU A 422 -8.73 14.54 12.28
CA GLU A 422 -8.28 15.73 11.55
C GLU A 422 -7.98 15.43 10.08
N SER A 423 -7.39 14.27 9.79
CA SER A 423 -7.17 13.81 8.41
C SER A 423 -8.50 13.65 7.67
N TRP A 424 -9.52 13.06 8.31
CA TRP A 424 -10.86 12.93 7.72
C TRP A 424 -11.52 14.29 7.45
N ASP A 425 -11.62 15.13 8.47
CA ASP A 425 -12.34 16.42 8.42
C ASP A 425 -11.73 17.37 7.38
N LYS A 426 -10.39 17.36 7.26
CA LYS A 426 -9.64 18.17 6.30
C LYS A 426 -9.37 17.45 4.97
N LYS A 427 -9.87 16.23 4.79
CA LYS A 427 -9.67 15.39 3.59
C LYS A 427 -8.19 15.11 3.25
N LEU A 428 -7.30 15.10 4.25
CA LEU A 428 -5.87 14.81 4.04
C LEU A 428 -5.63 13.41 3.48
N TRP A 429 -6.43 12.44 3.92
CA TRP A 429 -6.42 11.08 3.41
C TRP A 429 -6.60 11.00 1.88
N ILE A 430 -7.36 11.92 1.27
CA ILE A 430 -7.52 11.99 -0.19
C ILE A 430 -6.19 12.36 -0.85
N HIS A 431 -5.45 13.32 -0.29
CA HIS A 431 -4.13 13.69 -0.79
C HIS A 431 -3.11 12.57 -0.62
N SER A 432 -3.20 11.80 0.48
CA SER A 432 -2.38 10.61 0.69
C SER A 432 -2.68 9.51 -0.33
N ILE A 433 -3.97 9.26 -0.66
CA ILE A 433 -4.32 8.30 -1.72
C ILE A 433 -3.84 8.81 -3.08
N CYS A 434 -4.07 10.09 -3.36
CA CYS A 434 -3.63 10.72 -4.62
C CYS A 434 -2.11 10.59 -4.82
N LEU A 435 -1.30 10.72 -3.77
CA LEU A 435 0.14 10.42 -3.82
C LEU A 435 0.44 8.94 -4.08
N ARG A 436 -0.26 8.03 -3.39
CA ARG A 436 0.13 6.62 -3.35
C ARG A 436 -0.40 5.79 -4.52
N ASP A 437 -1.53 6.16 -5.10
CA ASP A 437 -2.25 5.36 -6.09
C ASP A 437 -2.34 6.08 -7.43
N THR A 438 -1.64 5.54 -8.43
CA THR A 438 -1.60 6.12 -9.78
C THR A 438 -2.92 5.98 -10.53
N TRP A 439 -3.69 4.92 -10.29
CA TRP A 439 -4.94 4.67 -11.03
C TRP A 439 -6.14 5.36 -10.41
N LEU A 440 -6.04 5.85 -9.17
CA LEU A 440 -7.02 6.76 -8.57
C LEU A 440 -6.69 8.25 -8.79
N PHE A 441 -5.49 8.56 -9.27
CA PHE A 441 -4.94 9.91 -9.32
C PHE A 441 -5.84 10.89 -10.07
N ASP A 442 -6.30 10.54 -11.28
CA ASP A 442 -6.98 11.48 -12.17
C ASP A 442 -8.32 11.97 -11.59
N HIS A 443 -9.12 11.05 -11.06
CA HIS A 443 -10.38 11.40 -10.41
C HIS A 443 -10.15 12.28 -9.17
N LEU A 444 -9.22 11.89 -8.30
CA LEU A 444 -8.96 12.59 -7.04
C LEU A 444 -8.31 13.96 -7.26
N PHE A 445 -7.40 14.07 -8.23
CA PHE A 445 -6.74 15.33 -8.58
C PHE A 445 -7.77 16.37 -9.01
N TRP A 446 -8.54 16.07 -10.07
CA TRP A 446 -9.49 17.04 -10.62
C TRP A 446 -10.60 17.42 -9.65
N LYS A 447 -11.01 16.49 -8.79
CA LYS A 447 -12.12 16.70 -7.87
C LYS A 447 -11.72 17.40 -6.56
N TYR A 448 -10.57 17.07 -5.99
CA TYR A 448 -10.20 17.52 -4.64
C TYR A 448 -8.90 18.32 -4.60
N VAL A 449 -7.90 17.97 -5.41
CA VAL A 449 -6.58 18.63 -5.35
C VAL A 449 -6.57 19.92 -6.16
N ASP A 450 -7.01 19.88 -7.42
CA ASP A 450 -7.05 21.03 -8.31
C ASP A 450 -7.80 22.23 -7.72
N PRO A 451 -9.06 22.11 -7.26
CA PRO A 451 -9.78 23.26 -6.72
C PRO A 451 -9.18 23.82 -5.43
N LEU A 452 -8.51 22.99 -4.62
CA LEU A 452 -7.88 23.43 -3.38
C LEU A 452 -6.66 24.33 -3.63
N PHE A 453 -5.84 24.01 -4.63
CA PHE A 453 -4.58 24.70 -4.87
C PHE A 453 -4.61 25.71 -6.01
N TYR A 454 -5.52 25.55 -6.98
CA TYR A 454 -5.57 26.38 -8.18
C TYR A 454 -6.90 27.13 -8.36
N GLY A 455 -7.80 27.07 -7.38
CA GLY A 455 -9.09 27.77 -7.39
C GLY A 455 -10.14 27.06 -8.25
N SER A 456 -11.30 27.69 -8.46
CA SER A 456 -12.45 27.01 -9.08
C SER A 456 -12.19 26.52 -10.52
N ASN A 457 -12.64 25.30 -10.79
CA ASN A 457 -12.60 24.67 -12.10
C ASN A 457 -13.88 23.84 -12.33
N GLU A 458 -14.97 24.53 -12.68
CA GLU A 458 -16.31 23.96 -12.80
C GLU A 458 -16.42 22.82 -13.83
N ASP A 459 -15.65 22.88 -14.92
CA ASP A 459 -15.66 21.85 -15.95
C ASP A 459 -14.77 20.65 -15.56
N CYS A 460 -13.97 20.80 -14.48
CA CYS A 460 -12.99 19.84 -14.00
C CYS A 460 -12.04 19.38 -15.13
N ASP A 461 -11.57 20.28 -15.99
CA ASP A 461 -10.70 19.96 -17.13
C ASP A 461 -9.42 20.81 -17.18
N TYR A 462 -8.54 20.48 -18.13
CA TYR A 462 -7.25 21.12 -18.32
C TYR A 462 -7.32 22.58 -18.81
N LYS A 463 -8.42 23.03 -19.40
CA LYS A 463 -8.44 24.26 -20.24
C LYS A 463 -8.14 25.51 -19.42
N LYS A 464 -8.74 25.64 -18.23
CA LYS A 464 -8.45 26.74 -17.28
C LYS A 464 -7.03 26.71 -16.73
N ARG A 465 -6.35 25.56 -16.83
CA ARG A 465 -5.01 25.34 -16.27
C ARG A 465 -3.89 25.49 -17.28
N LEU A 466 -4.19 25.58 -18.58
CA LEU A 466 -3.20 25.84 -19.63
C LEU A 466 -2.37 27.10 -19.39
N ILE A 467 -2.94 28.13 -18.75
CA ILE A 467 -2.23 29.37 -18.42
C ILE A 467 -1.08 29.16 -17.42
N LEU A 468 -1.08 28.04 -16.69
CA LEU A 468 -0.05 27.68 -15.74
C LEU A 468 1.11 26.94 -16.41
N LEU A 469 0.96 26.47 -17.65
CA LEU A 469 2.00 25.75 -18.37
C LEU A 469 2.85 26.72 -19.20
N THR A 470 4.15 26.43 -19.27
CA THR A 470 5.09 27.05 -20.22
C THR A 470 4.80 26.56 -21.64
N GLU A 471 5.24 27.32 -22.66
CA GLU A 471 5.10 26.89 -24.07
C GLU A 471 5.81 25.56 -24.34
N LYS A 472 6.99 25.33 -23.73
CA LYS A 472 7.72 24.06 -23.83
C LYS A 472 6.88 22.88 -23.29
N GLU A 473 6.16 23.08 -22.19
CA GLU A 473 5.28 22.05 -21.63
C GLU A 473 4.03 21.82 -22.48
N LYS A 474 3.45 22.87 -23.08
CA LYS A 474 2.33 22.74 -24.02
C LYS A 474 2.76 21.99 -25.28
N ASP A 475 3.93 22.31 -25.83
CA ASP A 475 4.49 21.58 -26.97
C ASP A 475 4.74 20.10 -26.64
N ALA A 476 5.25 19.80 -25.43
CA ALA A 476 5.43 18.44 -24.96
C ALA A 476 4.10 17.70 -24.79
N MET A 477 3.08 18.38 -24.26
CA MET A 477 1.71 17.86 -24.14
C MET A 477 1.15 17.46 -25.51
N GLU A 478 1.23 18.34 -26.52
CA GLU A 478 0.69 18.05 -27.85
C GLU A 478 1.47 16.94 -28.57
N ARG A 479 2.79 16.83 -28.34
CA ARG A 479 3.56 15.66 -28.82
C ARG A 479 3.08 14.37 -28.14
N LEU A 480 2.76 14.41 -26.85
CA LEU A 480 2.25 13.26 -26.11
C LEU A 480 0.85 12.87 -26.58
N VAL A 481 -0.03 13.84 -26.87
CA VAL A 481 -1.35 13.63 -27.48
C VAL A 481 -1.19 12.82 -28.77
N LYS A 482 -0.34 13.29 -29.69
CA LYS A 482 -0.10 12.57 -30.95
C LYS A 482 0.38 11.15 -30.71
N MET A 483 1.38 10.98 -29.83
CA MET A 483 1.92 9.65 -29.51
C MET A 483 0.83 8.73 -28.94
N LYS A 484 0.03 9.20 -27.98
CA LYS A 484 -1.00 8.37 -27.32
C LYS A 484 -2.14 7.99 -28.26
N MET A 485 -2.55 8.89 -29.16
CA MET A 485 -3.56 8.56 -30.17
C MET A 485 -3.05 7.52 -31.16
N GLU A 486 -1.79 7.59 -31.59
CA GLU A 486 -1.17 6.54 -32.42
C GLU A 486 -1.06 5.21 -31.66
N GLU A 487 -0.66 5.23 -30.38
CA GLU A 487 -0.54 4.02 -29.56
C GLU A 487 -1.89 3.31 -29.35
N LYS A 488 -2.95 4.09 -29.16
CA LYS A 488 -4.33 3.58 -28.99
C LYS A 488 -4.81 2.77 -30.20
N GLU A 489 -4.36 3.10 -31.42
CA GLU A 489 -4.75 2.39 -32.64
C GLU A 489 -4.01 1.05 -32.82
N GLU A 490 -2.85 0.85 -32.16
CA GLU A 490 -1.98 -0.31 -32.39
C GLU A 490 -2.26 -1.52 -31.50
N GLU A 491 -2.84 -1.31 -30.31
CA GLU A 491 -3.16 -2.35 -29.31
C GLU A 491 -2.05 -3.39 -29.08
N LYS A 492 -0.82 -2.95 -28.76
CA LYS A 492 0.35 -3.83 -28.61
C LYS A 492 1.19 -3.55 -27.38
N VAL A 493 1.86 -4.59 -26.89
CA VAL A 493 2.86 -4.50 -25.81
C VAL A 493 4.24 -4.21 -26.42
N VAL A 494 4.99 -3.28 -25.83
CA VAL A 494 6.34 -2.91 -26.27
C VAL A 494 7.35 -3.25 -25.18
N GLU A 495 8.43 -3.92 -25.56
CA GLU A 495 9.58 -4.10 -24.67
C GLU A 495 10.51 -2.88 -24.78
N TRP A 496 10.88 -2.32 -23.62
CA TRP A 496 11.66 -1.11 -23.55
C TRP A 496 13.10 -1.39 -23.13
N GLU A 497 14.04 -1.01 -23.99
CA GLU A 497 15.44 -0.85 -23.58
C GLU A 497 15.57 0.32 -22.60
N PRO A 498 16.26 0.16 -21.45
CA PRO A 498 16.32 1.17 -20.39
C PRO A 498 16.73 2.57 -20.87
N GLU A 499 17.73 2.66 -21.74
CA GLU A 499 18.21 3.96 -22.24
C GLU A 499 17.22 4.63 -23.22
N ARG A 500 16.50 3.83 -24.03
CA ARG A 500 15.45 4.34 -24.91
C ARG A 500 14.27 4.87 -24.09
N ALA A 501 13.91 4.18 -23.02
CA ALA A 501 12.84 4.62 -22.13
C ALA A 501 13.19 5.91 -21.40
N LYS A 502 14.42 6.04 -20.87
CA LYS A 502 14.91 7.29 -20.27
C LYS A 502 14.88 8.45 -21.28
N ALA A 503 15.34 8.20 -22.51
CA ALA A 503 15.31 9.21 -23.57
C ALA A 503 13.87 9.66 -23.88
N LEU A 504 12.91 8.72 -23.96
CA LEU A 504 11.50 9.05 -24.14
C LEU A 504 10.97 9.91 -22.99
N LEU A 505 11.20 9.50 -21.74
CA LEU A 505 10.75 10.21 -20.55
C LEU A 505 11.21 11.68 -20.56
N ALA A 506 12.49 11.90 -20.91
CA ALA A 506 13.07 13.25 -21.00
C ALA A 506 12.41 14.16 -22.05
N THR A 507 11.68 13.61 -23.04
CA THR A 507 10.96 14.43 -24.03
C THR A 507 9.68 15.07 -23.49
N PHE A 508 9.14 14.53 -22.39
CA PHE A 508 7.87 14.93 -21.79
C PHE A 508 8.01 15.50 -20.37
N VAL A 509 9.06 15.12 -19.64
CA VAL A 509 9.40 15.72 -18.35
C VAL A 509 10.32 16.91 -18.62
N CYS A 510 9.72 18.05 -18.93
CA CYS A 510 10.48 19.28 -19.11
C CYS A 510 10.90 19.82 -17.74
N ASP A 511 12.21 19.95 -17.52
CA ASP A 511 12.78 20.86 -16.51
C ASP A 511 12.40 22.31 -16.81
#